data_AF-A0A4Y2C8P8-F1
#
_entry.id   AF-A0A4Y2C8P8-F1
#
_cell.length_a   1.000
_cell.length_b   1.000
_cell.length_c   1.000
_cell.angle_alpha   90.00
_cell.angle_beta   90.00
_cell.angle_gamma   90.00
#
_symmetry.space_group_name_H-M   'P 1'
#
loop_
_entity.id
_entity.type
_entity.pdbx_description
1 polymer ?
#
loop_
_entity_poly.entity_id
_entity_poly.type
_entity_poly.pdbx_seq_one_letter_code
_entity_poly.pdbx_strand_id
1 'polypeptide(L)'
;MAVSVYVCGTAQRPLHRVRLQKRQFDYVNQDEHIIEAQEKYKMEFFYHLVDTAINSLEQRLSQLQHHNSYFCFLCHIQELKVASSSVILANCKDLGTILTGEESSDINSLELFEEISVVCSLLEKGFTTFGSFEIDKKK
;
A
#
# COMPACT_ATOMS: atom_id res chain seq x y z
N MET A 1 -2.06 23.95 4.86
CA MET A 1 -1.05 24.17 5.91
C MET A 1 -1.71 23.74 7.23
N ALA A 2 -1.25 22.77 8.01
CA ALA A 2 0.06 22.17 8.16
C ALA A 2 -0.06 20.64 8.29
N VAL A 3 0.91 19.94 7.71
CA VAL A 3 1.13 18.51 7.89
C VAL A 3 1.70 18.31 9.29
N SER A 4 1.01 17.56 10.14
CA SER A 4 1.52 17.17 11.46
C SER A 4 2.67 16.19 11.24
N VAL A 5 3.90 16.73 11.33
CA VAL A 5 5.13 15.95 11.38
C VAL A 5 5.10 15.14 12.66
N TYR A 6 4.89 13.82 12.55
CA TYR A 6 5.26 12.93 13.64
C TYR A 6 6.79 12.92 13.72
N VAL A 7 7.33 13.82 14.55
CA VAL A 7 8.68 13.69 15.05
C VAL A 7 8.66 12.51 16.01
N CYS A 8 8.88 11.30 15.49
CA CYS A 8 9.15 10.15 16.34
C CYS A 8 10.53 10.41 16.97
N GLY A 9 10.49 10.94 18.19
CA GLY A 9 11.67 11.21 18.98
C GLY A 9 12.55 9.98 19.00
N THR A 10 13.79 10.14 18.54
CA THR A 10 14.87 9.20 18.77
C THR A 10 15.11 9.15 20.28
N ALA A 11 14.32 8.33 20.97
CA ALA A 11 14.69 7.85 22.29
C ALA A 11 15.95 7.01 22.09
N GLN A 12 17.10 7.68 22.13
CA GLN A 12 18.40 7.05 22.31
C GLN A 12 18.28 6.20 23.57
N ARG A 13 18.01 4.91 23.40
CA ARG A 13 18.09 3.93 24.49
C ARG A 13 19.48 4.11 25.06
N PRO A 14 19.64 4.34 26.38
CA PRO A 14 20.96 4.55 26.93
C PRO A 14 21.77 3.30 26.65
N LEU A 15 22.75 3.42 25.76
CA LEU A 15 23.81 2.42 25.62
C LEU A 15 24.37 2.28 27.03
N HIS A 16 24.25 1.08 27.59
CA HIS A 16 24.73 0.76 28.92
C HIS A 16 26.14 1.33 29.05
N ARG A 17 26.33 2.34 29.92
CA ARG A 17 27.63 2.99 30.08
C ARG A 17 28.58 1.96 30.70
N VAL A 18 29.35 1.29 29.85
CA VAL A 18 30.36 0.33 30.27
C VAL A 18 31.36 1.07 31.14
N ARG A 19 31.44 0.68 32.41
CA ARG A 19 32.35 1.29 33.37
C ARG A 19 33.76 0.86 33.02
N LEU A 20 34.58 1.76 32.48
CA LEU A 20 36.01 1.49 32.27
C LEU A 20 36.71 1.43 33.64
N GLN A 21 36.99 0.22 34.13
CA GLN A 21 37.97 0.02 35.19
C GLN A 21 39.38 0.15 34.61
N LYS A 22 40.26 0.88 35.30
CA LYS A 22 41.69 0.86 34.99
C LYS A 22 42.21 -0.55 35.25
N ARG A 23 42.85 -1.15 34.24
CA ARG A 23 43.45 -2.48 34.33
C ARG A 23 44.80 -2.39 35.05
N GLN A 24 45.09 -3.37 35.89
CA GLN A 24 46.39 -3.51 36.55
C GLN A 24 47.41 -4.24 35.66
N PHE A 25 46.93 -5.02 34.67
CA PHE A 25 47.76 -5.76 33.71
C PHE A 25 47.12 -5.83 32.32
N ASP A 26 47.95 -5.78 31.27
CA ASP A 26 47.52 -5.68 29.87
C ASP A 26 47.13 -7.03 29.23
N TYR A 27 47.41 -8.16 29.88
CA TYR A 27 47.10 -9.50 29.37
C TYR A 27 45.66 -9.98 29.69
N VAL A 28 44.90 -9.22 30.47
CA VAL A 28 43.49 -9.52 30.75
C VAL A 28 42.66 -9.03 29.56
N ASN A 29 42.21 -9.96 28.72
CA ASN A 29 41.21 -9.69 27.68
C ASN A 29 39.99 -9.04 28.34
N GLN A 30 39.42 -8.01 27.71
CA GLN A 30 38.12 -7.51 28.16
C GLN A 30 37.15 -8.68 28.05
N ASP A 31 36.45 -9.01 29.13
CA ASP A 31 35.27 -9.86 29.02
C ASP A 31 34.34 -9.16 28.04
N GLU A 32 34.25 -9.68 26.81
CA GLU A 32 33.24 -9.25 25.86
C GLU A 32 31.90 -9.35 26.61
N HIS A 33 31.10 -8.29 26.55
CA HIS A 33 29.77 -8.31 27.14
C HIS A 33 29.07 -9.56 26.59
N ILE A 34 28.78 -10.54 27.45
CA ILE A 34 28.10 -11.77 27.05
C ILE A 34 26.66 -11.36 26.74
N ILE A 35 26.42 -10.90 25.52
CA ILE A 35 25.08 -10.73 25.01
C ILE A 35 24.55 -12.15 24.86
N GLU A 36 23.50 -12.47 25.60
CA GLU A 36 22.85 -13.77 25.52
C GLU A 36 22.51 -14.06 24.06
N ALA A 37 22.78 -15.29 23.59
CA ALA A 37 22.59 -15.65 22.19
C ALA A 37 21.17 -15.33 21.69
N GLN A 38 20.18 -15.41 22.58
CA GLN A 38 18.80 -15.01 22.34
C GLN A 38 18.65 -13.51 22.08
N GLU A 39 19.34 -12.65 22.84
CA GLU A 39 19.26 -11.20 22.70
C GLU A 39 19.98 -10.74 21.42
N LYS A 40 21.10 -11.37 21.08
CA LYS A 40 21.76 -11.18 19.78
C LYS A 40 20.84 -11.55 18.61
N TYR A 41 20.20 -12.71 18.66
CA TYR A 41 19.22 -13.14 17.64
C TYR A 41 18.05 -12.16 17.51
N LYS A 42 17.51 -11.66 18.63
CA LYS A 42 16.41 -10.68 18.60
C LYS A 42 16.83 -9.39 17.89
N MET A 43 18.00 -8.85 18.22
CA MET A 43 18.48 -7.59 17.66
C MET A 43 18.90 -7.71 16.20
N GLU A 44 19.70 -8.73 15.87
CA GLU A 44 20.31 -8.84 14.54
C GLU A 44 19.37 -9.43 13.49
N PHE A 45 18.39 -10.24 13.91
CA PHE A 45 17.51 -10.94 12.98
C PHE A 45 16.04 -10.58 13.18
N PHE A 46 15.47 -10.82 14.37
CA PHE A 46 14.02 -10.71 14.56
C PHE A 46 13.50 -9.28 14.35
N TYR A 47 14.11 -8.29 15.02
CA TYR A 47 13.70 -6.90 14.86
C TYR A 47 13.97 -6.39 13.44
N HIS A 48 15.12 -6.75 12.86
CA HIS A 48 15.41 -6.37 11.49
C HIS A 48 14.38 -6.92 10.48
N LEU A 49 13.96 -8.18 10.64
CA LEU A 49 12.92 -8.80 9.84
C LEU A 49 11.57 -8.09 10.00
N VAL A 50 11.18 -7.81 11.25
CA VAL A 50 9.91 -7.13 11.57
C VAL A 50 9.90 -5.71 11.01
N ASP A 51 10.97 -4.94 11.22
CA ASP A 51 11.10 -3.58 10.70
C ASP A 51 11.05 -3.57 9.17
N THR A 52 11.72 -4.53 8.53
CA THR A 52 11.66 -4.68 7.06
C THR A 52 10.25 -5.01 6.59
N ALA A 53 9.55 -5.91 7.28
CA ALA A 53 8.18 -6.27 6.94
C ALA A 53 7.22 -5.07 7.11
N ILE A 54 7.35 -4.31 8.20
CA ILE A 54 6.56 -3.09 8.45
C ILE A 54 6.80 -2.08 7.33
N ASN A 55 8.06 -1.72 7.07
CA ASN A 55 8.40 -0.75 6.03
C ASN A 55 7.89 -1.19 4.64
N SER A 56 8.03 -2.47 4.31
CA SER A 56 7.54 -3.01 3.04
C SER A 56 6.02 -2.95 2.92
N LEU A 57 5.31 -3.25 4.01
CA LEU A 57 3.84 -3.21 4.05
C LEU A 57 3.32 -1.78 4.00
N GLU A 58 3.92 -0.86 4.74
CA GLU A 58 3.55 0.56 4.74
C GLU A 58 3.71 1.18 3.35
N GLN A 59 4.85 0.94 2.69
CA GLN A 59 5.07 1.41 1.32
C GLN A 59 4.01 0.87 0.35
N ARG A 60 3.75 -0.44 0.41
CA ARG A 60 2.78 -1.09 -0.48
C ARG A 60 1.35 -0.60 -0.21
N LEU A 61 0.98 -0.40 1.06
CA LEU A 61 -0.34 0.11 1.42
C LEU A 61 -0.53 1.55 0.95
N SER A 62 0.49 2.40 1.09
CA SER A 62 0.46 3.78 0.59
C SER A 62 0.30 3.82 -0.93
N GLN A 63 1.02 2.97 -1.67
CA GLN A 63 0.88 2.86 -3.12
C GLN A 63 -0.53 2.39 -3.51
N LEU A 64 -1.06 1.39 -2.81
CA LEU A 64 -2.41 0.88 -3.05
C LEU A 64 -3.47 1.95 -2.78
N GLN A 65 -3.33 2.74 -1.72
CA GLN A 65 -4.22 3.86 -1.41
C GLN A 65 -4.19 4.92 -2.50
N HIS A 66 -3.00 5.25 -3.01
CA HIS A 66 -2.84 6.21 -4.10
C HIS A 66 -3.49 5.72 -5.38
N HIS A 67 -3.22 4.47 -5.77
CA HIS A 67 -3.88 3.83 -6.91
C HIS A 67 -5.40 3.83 -6.73
N ASN A 68 -5.89 3.44 -5.54
CA ASN A 68 -7.31 3.46 -5.26
C ASN A 68 -7.89 4.88 -5.45
N SER A 69 -7.22 5.94 -4.98
CA SER A 69 -7.75 7.31 -5.11
C SER A 69 -8.12 7.74 -6.53
N TYR A 70 -7.48 7.17 -7.55
CA TYR A 70 -7.76 7.46 -8.96
C TYR A 70 -8.71 6.46 -9.61
N PHE A 71 -8.55 5.17 -9.31
CA PHE A 71 -9.31 4.10 -9.97
C PHE A 71 -10.58 3.69 -9.21
N CYS A 72 -10.78 4.15 -7.97
CA CYS A 72 -11.85 3.70 -7.08
C CYS A 72 -13.24 3.84 -7.71
N PHE A 73 -13.49 4.89 -8.51
CA PHE A 73 -14.79 5.09 -9.14
C PHE A 73 -15.18 3.93 -10.07
N LEU A 74 -14.21 3.29 -10.74
CA LEU A 74 -14.44 2.11 -11.59
C LEU A 74 -14.87 0.89 -10.80
N CYS A 75 -14.47 0.79 -9.52
CA CYS A 75 -14.92 -0.30 -8.63
C CYS A 75 -16.35 -0.09 -8.14
N HIS A 76 -16.85 1.15 -8.12
CA HIS A 76 -18.18 1.51 -7.62
C HIS A 76 -19.19 1.64 -8.77
N ILE A 77 -19.26 0.63 -9.64
CA ILE A 77 -20.10 0.66 -10.85
C ILE A 77 -21.58 0.92 -10.53
N GLN A 78 -22.07 0.43 -9.39
CA GLN A 78 -23.45 0.69 -8.96
C GLN A 78 -23.71 2.18 -8.71
N GLU A 79 -22.72 2.92 -8.19
CA GLU A 79 -22.81 4.36 -7.99
C GLU A 79 -22.70 5.11 -9.31
N LEU A 80 -21.88 4.62 -10.25
CA LEU A 80 -21.76 5.20 -11.60
C LEU A 80 -23.07 5.17 -12.37
N LYS A 81 -23.94 4.17 -12.16
CA LYS A 81 -25.26 4.13 -12.80
C LYS A 81 -26.14 5.33 -12.45
N VAL A 82 -26.06 5.77 -11.20
CA VAL A 82 -26.91 6.85 -10.67
C VAL A 82 -26.23 8.21 -10.76
N ALA A 83 -24.91 8.22 -11.02
CA ALA A 83 -24.14 9.43 -11.22
C ALA A 83 -24.53 10.13 -12.53
N SER A 84 -24.43 11.47 -12.56
CA SER A 84 -24.65 12.21 -13.79
C SER A 84 -23.50 11.97 -14.77
N SER A 85 -23.81 11.97 -16.08
CA SER A 85 -22.80 11.83 -17.14
C SER A 85 -21.65 12.83 -17.01
N SER A 86 -21.91 14.04 -16.51
CA SER A 86 -20.89 15.05 -16.23
C SER A 86 -19.87 14.62 -15.18
N VAL A 87 -20.31 13.93 -14.12
CA VAL A 87 -19.43 13.44 -13.04
C VAL A 87 -18.57 12.29 -13.55
N ILE A 88 -19.17 11.34 -14.28
CA ILE A 88 -18.44 10.21 -14.86
C ILE A 88 -17.38 10.70 -15.85
N LEU A 89 -17.75 11.65 -16.72
CA LEU A 89 -16.81 12.23 -17.68
C LEU A 89 -15.67 13.00 -16.98
N ALA A 90 -15.96 13.72 -15.90
CA ALA A 90 -14.94 14.40 -15.11
C ALA A 90 -13.95 13.39 -14.53
N ASN A 91 -14.44 12.32 -13.89
CA ASN A 91 -13.57 11.26 -13.35
C ASN A 91 -12.72 10.59 -14.44
N CYS A 92 -13.27 10.37 -15.64
CA CYS A 92 -12.51 9.80 -16.77
C CYS A 92 -11.43 10.76 -17.30
N LYS A 93 -11.70 12.08 -17.31
CA LYS A 93 -10.73 13.11 -17.68
C LYS A 93 -9.61 13.25 -16.66
N ASP A 94 -9.96 13.22 -15.38
CA ASP A 94 -8.98 13.24 -14.29
C ASP A 94 -8.06 12.03 -14.40
N LEU A 95 -8.63 10.83 -14.54
CA LEU A 95 -7.87 9.60 -14.73
C LEU A 95 -6.97 9.65 -15.97
N GLY A 96 -7.50 10.10 -17.12
CA GLY A 96 -6.69 10.24 -18.34
C GLY A 96 -5.53 11.23 -18.15
N THR A 97 -5.74 12.32 -17.42
CA THR A 97 -4.68 13.30 -17.11
C THR A 97 -3.60 12.69 -16.22
N ILE A 98 -3.98 11.89 -15.23
CA ILE A 98 -3.04 11.18 -14.34
C ILE A 98 -2.21 10.15 -15.10
N LEU A 99 -2.81 9.51 -16.12
CA LEU A 99 -2.17 8.50 -16.95
C LEU A 99 -1.58 9.08 -18.25
N THR A 100 -1.46 10.41 -18.32
CA THR A 100 -0.75 11.08 -19.40
C THR A 100 0.73 11.23 -19.02
N GLY A 101 1.60 10.54 -19.77
CA GLY A 101 3.04 10.77 -19.75
C GLY A 101 3.43 11.96 -20.62
N GLU A 102 4.73 12.13 -20.87
CA GLU A 102 5.24 13.28 -21.65
C GLU A 102 4.82 13.24 -23.13
N GLU A 103 4.75 12.06 -23.72
CA GLU A 103 4.50 11.88 -25.16
C GLU A 103 3.13 11.29 -25.50
N SER A 104 2.53 10.54 -24.57
CA SER A 104 1.28 9.81 -24.82
C SER A 104 0.46 9.63 -23.55
N SER A 105 -0.85 9.48 -23.73
CA SER A 105 -1.76 9.02 -22.69
C SER A 105 -2.01 7.53 -22.83
N ASP A 106 -1.98 6.80 -21.73
CA ASP A 106 -2.30 5.37 -21.71
C ASP A 106 -3.79 5.11 -22.01
N ILE A 107 -4.66 6.11 -21.77
CA ILE A 107 -6.11 5.98 -21.90
C ILE A 107 -6.70 7.20 -22.62
N ASN A 108 -7.70 6.96 -23.49
CA ASN A 108 -8.58 8.00 -24.01
C ASN A 108 -9.78 8.20 -23.08
N SER A 109 -9.84 9.34 -22.40
CA SER A 109 -10.92 9.67 -21.44
C SER A 109 -12.32 9.66 -22.05
N LEU A 110 -12.47 9.99 -23.33
CA LEU A 110 -13.78 10.02 -23.99
C LEU A 110 -14.26 8.60 -24.30
N GLU A 111 -13.37 7.75 -24.85
CA GLU A 111 -13.66 6.33 -25.10
C GLU A 111 -14.02 5.61 -23.81
N LEU A 112 -13.24 5.82 -22.73
CA LEU A 112 -13.53 5.23 -21.42
C LEU A 112 -14.92 5.64 -20.90
N PHE A 113 -15.30 6.90 -21.05
CA PHE A 113 -16.62 7.40 -20.64
C PHE A 113 -17.75 6.73 -21.44
N GLU A 114 -17.57 6.55 -22.74
CA GLU A 114 -18.55 5.87 -23.60
C GLU A 114 -18.70 4.39 -23.21
N GLU A 115 -17.59 3.68 -22.98
CA GLU A 115 -17.58 2.29 -22.53
C GLU A 115 -18.28 2.11 -21.18
N ILE A 116 -17.99 2.98 -20.21
CA ILE A 116 -18.67 2.97 -18.90
C ILE A 116 -20.16 3.22 -19.05
N SER A 117 -20.56 4.14 -19.92
CA SER A 117 -21.97 4.44 -20.18
C SER A 117 -22.70 3.23 -20.76
N VAL A 118 -22.06 2.49 -21.67
CA VAL A 118 -22.58 1.23 -22.20
C VAL A 118 -22.73 0.20 -21.09
N VAL A 119 -21.70 0.00 -20.26
CA VAL A 119 -21.74 -0.94 -19.13
C VAL A 119 -22.86 -0.60 -18.14
N CYS A 120 -23.03 0.67 -17.79
CA CYS A 120 -24.12 1.11 -16.92
C CYS A 120 -25.50 0.78 -17.52
N SER A 121 -25.70 1.06 -18.81
CA SER A 121 -26.96 0.77 -19.51
C SER A 121 -27.28 -0.74 -19.59
N LEU A 122 -26.26 -1.60 -19.72
CA LEU A 122 -26.45 -3.05 -19.71
C LEU A 122 -26.86 -3.54 -18.32
N LEU A 123 -26.27 -2.96 -17.28
CA LEU A 123 -26.57 -3.32 -15.90
C LEU A 123 -27.93 -2.79 -15.43
N GLU A 124 -28.50 -1.77 -16.07
CA GLU A 124 -29.88 -1.29 -15.84
C GLU A 124 -30.93 -2.22 -16.45
N LYS A 125 -30.64 -2.81 -17.61
CA LYS A 125 -31.53 -3.74 -18.29
C LYS A 125 -31.67 -5.09 -17.58
N GLY A 126 -30.98 -5.25 -16.45
CA GLY A 126 -30.88 -6.50 -15.71
C GLY A 126 -30.05 -7.49 -16.49
N PHE A 127 -28.89 -7.84 -15.95
CA PHE A 127 -28.29 -9.14 -16.26
C PHE A 127 -29.15 -10.22 -15.59
N THR A 128 -30.41 -10.36 -16.01
CA THR A 128 -31.08 -11.65 -15.86
C THR A 128 -30.31 -12.59 -16.78
N THR A 129 -29.57 -13.51 -16.18
CA THR A 129 -28.85 -14.63 -16.82
C THR A 129 -27.62 -14.26 -17.65
N PHE A 130 -26.53 -13.85 -17.00
CA PHE A 130 -25.22 -14.29 -17.48
C PHE A 130 -24.91 -15.63 -16.81
N GLY A 131 -25.31 -16.71 -17.48
CA GLY A 131 -24.92 -18.09 -17.16
C GLY A 131 -25.28 -18.58 -15.76
N SER A 132 -26.43 -19.22 -15.63
CA SER A 132 -26.51 -20.39 -14.75
C SER A 132 -25.35 -21.32 -15.15
N PHE A 133 -24.30 -21.38 -14.33
CA PHE A 133 -23.50 -22.59 -14.26
C PHE A 133 -24.41 -23.64 -13.61
N GLU A 134 -25.30 -24.20 -14.42
CA GLU A 134 -25.98 -25.42 -14.09
C GLU A 134 -24.90 -26.50 -14.07
N ILE A 135 -24.38 -26.74 -12.86
CA ILE A 135 -23.58 -27.91 -12.59
C ILE A 135 -24.53 -29.08 -12.75
N ASP A 136 -24.53 -29.67 -13.95
CA ASP A 136 -25.05 -31.00 -14.21
C ASP A 136 -24.39 -31.95 -13.20
N LYS A 137 -25.04 -32.17 -12.06
CA LYS A 137 -24.80 -33.36 -11.25
C LYS A 137 -25.37 -34.53 -12.02
N LYS A 138 -24.56 -35.09 -12.93
CA LYS A 138 -24.79 -36.43 -13.46
C LYS A 138 -24.78 -37.41 -12.29
N LYS A 139 -25.96 -37.96 -12.02
CA LYS A 139 -26.19 -39.15 -11.21
C LYS A 139 -25.86 -40.39 -12.04
#